data_AF-A0AA35YUC5-F1
#
_entry.id   AF-A0AA35YUC5-F1
#
_cell.length_a   1.000
_cell.length_b   1.000
_cell.length_c   1.000
_cell.angle_alpha   90.00
_cell.angle_beta   90.00
_cell.angle_gamma   90.00
#
_symmetry.space_group_name_H-M   'P 1'
#
loop_
_entity.id
_entity.type
_entity.pdbx_description
1 polymer ?
#
loop_
_entity_poly.entity_id
_entity_poly.type
_entity_poly.pdbx_seq_one_letter_code
_entity_poly.pdbx_strand_id
1 'polypeptide(L)'
;MRTFHNSFYSNTTNWNEVISSFRSTLHIEKDALEKVHYCIHSDNSEINSSITSKIDKLHQDLDFENVIMDKLTVKTEKVKVLTVKLEQVEKQINELLYEKDAMKSCIADVNSLLSDIIKTRDSLITITIKKHLAEKLRHVFAKLNRLEGVSESSSLPKQGEKLNSQDSQLDLPITLKAFEFRSFIKVVNVPLTDSGADHLLFSFYSKHTKPQYETWSAKKITFKKVSGPIETDSFPNAHFKVARGSTSQVCKFTLADLPFLNPYDWILLLNMLLKDEPVVAHLKRMLISYIQEVGKMDVEIASVLRKRFFAFPKEAPEDYDKMM
;
A
#
# COMPACT_ATOMS: atom_id res chain seq x y z
N MET A 1 98.79 -23.69 -31.88
CA MET A 1 97.99 -24.67 -31.10
C MET A 1 97.47 -24.14 -29.76
N ARG A 2 98.28 -23.49 -28.90
CA ARG A 2 97.78 -22.98 -27.58
C ARG A 2 96.60 -21.99 -27.66
N THR A 3 96.61 -21.07 -28.63
CA THR A 3 95.53 -20.07 -28.80
C THR A 3 94.19 -20.70 -29.15
N PHE A 4 94.19 -21.76 -29.97
CA PHE A 4 92.99 -22.48 -30.36
C PHE A 4 92.38 -23.26 -29.20
N HIS A 5 93.23 -23.89 -28.37
CA HIS A 5 92.78 -24.60 -27.19
C HIS A 5 92.11 -23.66 -26.17
N ASN A 6 92.72 -22.51 -25.89
CA ASN A 6 92.15 -21.53 -24.96
C ASN A 6 90.81 -20.96 -25.46
N SER A 7 90.68 -20.70 -26.77
CA SER A 7 89.42 -20.27 -27.38
C SER A 7 88.32 -21.32 -27.24
N PHE A 8 88.64 -22.59 -27.49
CA PHE A 8 87.68 -23.68 -27.35
C PHE A 8 87.17 -23.82 -25.90
N TYR A 9 88.07 -23.86 -24.91
CA TYR A 9 87.69 -23.93 -23.50
C TYR A 9 86.88 -22.72 -23.04
N SER A 10 87.25 -21.51 -23.47
CA SER A 10 86.49 -20.29 -23.17
C SER A 10 85.07 -20.37 -23.75
N ASN A 11 84.93 -20.82 -25.00
CA ASN A 11 83.63 -20.96 -25.64
C ASN A 11 82.76 -22.02 -24.95
N THR A 12 83.33 -23.19 -24.61
CA THR A 12 82.61 -24.22 -23.87
C THR A 12 82.13 -23.71 -22.50
N THR A 13 82.97 -22.93 -21.81
CA THR A 13 82.61 -22.35 -20.50
C THR A 13 81.47 -21.35 -20.65
N ASN A 14 81.54 -20.43 -21.62
CA ASN A 14 80.48 -19.47 -21.89
C ASN A 14 79.15 -20.15 -22.26
N TRP A 15 79.20 -21.19 -23.10
CA TRP A 15 78.00 -21.96 -23.47
C TRP A 15 77.37 -22.66 -22.26
N ASN A 16 78.19 -23.23 -21.37
CA ASN A 16 77.67 -23.85 -20.15
C ASN A 16 77.01 -22.83 -19.22
N GLU A 17 77.56 -21.63 -19.11
CA GLU A 17 76.97 -20.53 -18.33
C GLU A 17 75.63 -20.08 -18.92
N VAL A 18 75.56 -19.91 -20.25
CA VAL A 18 74.31 -19.58 -20.95
C VAL A 18 73.26 -20.68 -20.76
N ILE A 19 73.64 -21.96 -20.87
CA ILE A 19 72.72 -23.09 -20.64
C ILE A 19 72.24 -23.11 -19.19
N SER A 20 73.13 -22.87 -18.22
CA SER A 20 72.76 -22.81 -16.80
C SER A 20 71.79 -21.67 -16.51
N SER A 21 72.07 -20.48 -17.05
CA SER A 21 71.20 -19.30 -16.96
C SER A 21 69.83 -19.59 -17.58
N PHE A 22 69.80 -20.16 -18.78
CA PHE A 22 68.56 -20.53 -19.46
C PHE A 22 67.73 -21.56 -18.66
N ARG A 23 68.38 -22.59 -18.10
CA ARG A 23 67.70 -23.57 -17.21
C ARG A 23 67.11 -22.89 -15.98
N SER A 24 67.86 -21.98 -15.35
CA SER A 24 67.38 -21.22 -14.20
C SER A 24 66.15 -20.38 -14.57
N THR A 25 66.19 -19.67 -15.69
CA THR A 25 65.05 -18.89 -16.20
C THR A 25 63.84 -19.78 -16.49
N LEU A 26 64.04 -20.94 -17.14
CA LEU A 26 62.95 -21.89 -17.39
C LEU A 26 62.31 -22.41 -16.09
N HIS A 27 63.10 -22.68 -15.05
CA HIS A 27 62.55 -23.09 -13.76
C HIS A 27 61.74 -21.96 -13.10
N ILE A 28 62.23 -20.72 -13.13
CA ILE A 28 61.52 -19.55 -12.60
C ILE A 28 60.18 -19.35 -13.33
N GLU A 29 60.19 -19.41 -14.67
CA GLU A 29 58.98 -19.27 -15.49
C GLU A 29 58.00 -20.43 -15.26
N LYS A 30 58.48 -21.66 -15.10
CA LYS A 30 57.64 -22.81 -14.75
C LYS A 30 56.95 -22.60 -13.41
N ASP A 31 57.70 -22.20 -12.38
CA ASP A 31 57.15 -21.97 -11.04
C ASP A 31 56.16 -20.79 -11.05
N ALA A 32 56.41 -19.75 -11.85
CA ALA A 32 55.49 -18.64 -12.06
C ALA A 32 54.19 -19.11 -12.73
N LEU A 33 54.28 -19.95 -13.76
CA LEU A 33 53.12 -20.52 -14.45
C LEU A 33 52.29 -21.43 -13.53
N GLU A 34 52.95 -22.27 -12.72
CA GLU A 34 52.26 -23.12 -11.73
C GLU A 34 51.51 -22.28 -10.69
N LYS A 35 52.09 -21.17 -10.23
CA LYS A 35 51.41 -20.21 -9.35
C LYS A 35 50.20 -19.58 -10.02
N VAL A 36 50.33 -19.13 -11.27
CA VAL A 36 49.20 -18.56 -12.03
C VAL A 36 48.09 -19.60 -12.20
N HIS A 37 48.43 -20.84 -12.53
CA HIS A 37 47.46 -21.92 -12.66
C HIS A 37 46.71 -22.19 -11.34
N TYR A 38 47.43 -22.23 -10.21
CA TYR A 38 46.82 -22.38 -8.89
C TYR A 38 45.87 -21.22 -8.56
N CYS A 39 46.28 -19.98 -8.81
CA CYS A 39 45.43 -18.80 -8.59
C CYS A 39 44.15 -18.87 -9.45
N ILE A 40 44.27 -19.16 -10.74
CA ILE A 40 43.10 -19.30 -11.64
C ILE A 40 42.16 -20.40 -11.14
N HIS A 41 42.70 -21.54 -10.69
CA HIS A 41 41.86 -22.62 -10.16
C HIS A 41 41.15 -22.21 -8.86
N SER A 42 41.84 -21.49 -7.97
CA SER A 42 41.26 -20.94 -6.74
C SER A 42 40.13 -19.96 -7.05
N ASP A 43 40.40 -18.98 -7.91
CA ASP A 43 39.43 -17.94 -8.31
C ASP A 43 38.20 -18.58 -8.98
N ASN A 44 38.40 -19.56 -9.86
CA ASN A 44 37.30 -20.30 -10.48
C ASN A 44 36.44 -21.04 -9.45
N SER A 45 37.05 -21.63 -8.42
CA SER A 45 36.32 -22.29 -7.33
C SER A 45 35.49 -21.29 -6.52
N GLU A 46 36.05 -20.12 -6.21
CA GLU A 46 35.35 -19.06 -5.47
C GLU A 46 34.17 -18.49 -6.28
N ILE A 47 34.41 -18.21 -7.57
CA ILE A 47 33.37 -17.75 -8.50
C ILE A 47 32.24 -18.78 -8.59
N ASN A 48 32.56 -20.06 -8.77
CA ASN A 48 31.55 -21.11 -8.84
C ASN A 48 30.74 -21.22 -7.56
N SER A 49 31.38 -21.18 -6.39
CA SER A 49 30.66 -21.18 -5.09
C SER A 49 29.74 -19.97 -4.94
N SER A 50 30.19 -18.78 -5.35
CA SER A 50 29.40 -17.56 -5.33
C SER A 50 28.21 -17.61 -6.28
N ILE A 51 28.40 -18.15 -7.49
CA ILE A 51 27.34 -18.36 -8.48
C ILE A 51 26.30 -19.35 -7.95
N THR A 52 26.71 -20.51 -7.44
CA THR A 52 25.80 -21.52 -6.87
C THR A 52 24.97 -20.94 -5.72
N SER A 53 25.60 -20.22 -4.79
CA SER A 53 24.90 -19.56 -3.68
C SER A 53 23.85 -18.54 -4.16
N LYS A 54 24.16 -17.75 -5.20
CA LYS A 54 23.20 -16.82 -5.80
C LYS A 54 22.05 -17.53 -6.51
N ILE A 55 22.32 -18.64 -7.20
CA ILE A 55 21.29 -19.46 -7.86
C ILE A 55 20.34 -20.06 -6.81
N ASP A 56 20.87 -20.61 -5.72
CA ASP A 56 20.04 -21.18 -4.65
C ASP A 56 19.14 -20.13 -4.00
N LYS A 57 19.66 -18.92 -3.79
CA LYS A 57 18.86 -17.80 -3.30
C LYS A 57 17.74 -17.42 -4.27
N LEU A 58 18.03 -17.37 -5.57
CA LEU A 58 17.02 -17.07 -6.58
C LEU A 58 15.93 -18.14 -6.64
N HIS A 59 16.27 -19.42 -6.45
CA HIS A 59 15.27 -20.49 -6.34
C HIS A 59 14.38 -20.32 -5.10
N GLN A 60 14.94 -19.96 -3.94
CA GLN A 60 14.16 -19.70 -2.73
C GLN A 60 13.22 -18.49 -2.90
N ASP A 61 13.71 -17.41 -3.52
CA ASP A 61 12.92 -16.21 -3.79
C ASP A 61 11.76 -16.54 -4.76
N LEU A 62 12.01 -17.38 -5.78
CA LEU A 62 10.99 -17.85 -6.72
C LEU A 62 9.92 -18.73 -6.04
N ASP A 63 10.32 -19.65 -5.17
CA ASP A 63 9.39 -20.49 -4.40
C ASP A 63 8.49 -19.63 -3.51
N PHE A 64 9.05 -18.60 -2.87
CA PHE A 64 8.30 -17.65 -2.07
C PHE A 64 7.31 -16.82 -2.90
N GLU A 65 7.71 -16.36 -4.09
CA GLU A 65 6.84 -15.63 -5.02
C GLU A 65 5.65 -16.50 -5.48
N ASN A 66 5.89 -17.77 -5.81
CA ASN A 66 4.84 -18.72 -6.17
C ASN A 66 3.80 -18.88 -5.05
N VAL A 67 4.24 -19.00 -3.79
CA VAL A 67 3.32 -19.06 -2.63
C VAL A 67 2.48 -17.78 -2.49
N ILE A 68 3.04 -16.60 -2.81
CA ILE A 68 2.28 -15.35 -2.83
C ILE A 68 1.25 -15.35 -3.95
N MET A 69 1.62 -15.84 -5.14
CA MET A 69 0.73 -15.92 -6.30
C MET A 69 -0.47 -16.83 -6.05
N ASP A 70 -0.27 -17.97 -5.39
CA ASP A 70 -1.34 -18.87 -4.99
C ASP A 70 -2.31 -18.20 -3.99
N LYS A 71 -1.77 -17.52 -2.98
CA LYS A 71 -2.58 -16.77 -2.01
C LYS A 71 -3.38 -15.65 -2.67
N LEU A 72 -2.80 -14.99 -3.66
CA LEU A 72 -3.46 -13.93 -4.42
C LEU A 72 -4.61 -14.50 -5.27
N THR A 73 -4.41 -15.67 -5.89
CA THR A 73 -5.44 -16.39 -6.65
C THR A 73 -6.63 -16.74 -5.76
N VAL A 74 -6.40 -17.30 -4.57
CA VAL A 74 -7.46 -17.62 -3.61
C VAL A 74 -8.24 -16.37 -3.17
N LYS A 75 -7.54 -15.25 -2.91
CA LYS A 75 -8.19 -13.98 -2.56
C LYS A 75 -9.03 -13.45 -3.72
N THR A 76 -8.54 -13.58 -4.95
CA THR A 76 -9.23 -13.13 -6.17
C THR A 76 -10.54 -13.90 -6.36
N GLU A 77 -10.53 -15.21 -6.18
CA GLU A 77 -11.75 -16.02 -6.26
C GLU A 77 -12.76 -15.67 -5.16
N LYS A 78 -12.30 -15.39 -3.93
CA LYS A 78 -13.19 -14.91 -2.85
C LYS A 78 -13.85 -13.58 -3.21
N VAL A 79 -13.11 -12.66 -3.82
CA VAL A 79 -13.66 -11.37 -4.28
C VAL A 79 -14.72 -11.60 -5.36
N LYS A 80 -14.47 -12.45 -6.36
CA LYS A 80 -15.46 -12.78 -7.40
C LYS A 80 -16.76 -13.32 -6.81
N VAL A 81 -16.69 -14.24 -5.85
CA VAL A 81 -17.88 -14.79 -5.17
C VAL A 81 -18.64 -13.70 -4.42
N LEU A 82 -17.94 -12.77 -3.75
CA LEU A 82 -18.58 -11.65 -3.05
C LEU A 82 -19.24 -10.67 -4.02
N THR A 83 -18.64 -10.41 -5.19
CA THR A 83 -19.23 -9.58 -6.24
C THR A 83 -20.56 -10.15 -6.73
N VAL A 84 -20.63 -11.45 -7.04
CA VAL A 84 -21.88 -12.10 -7.47
C VAL A 84 -22.96 -12.03 -6.38
N LYS A 85 -22.59 -12.23 -5.10
CA LYS A 85 -23.52 -12.10 -3.99
C LYS A 85 -24.05 -10.67 -3.84
N LEU A 86 -23.20 -9.67 -4.07
CA LEU A 86 -23.59 -8.27 -4.00
C LEU A 86 -24.60 -7.93 -5.09
N GLU A 87 -24.33 -8.35 -6.34
CA GLU A 87 -25.25 -8.18 -7.47
C GLU A 87 -26.60 -8.86 -7.21
N GLN A 88 -26.60 -10.04 -6.59
CA GLN A 88 -27.83 -10.74 -6.21
C GLN A 88 -28.63 -9.96 -5.15
N VAL A 89 -27.98 -9.43 -4.11
CA VAL A 89 -28.65 -8.62 -3.08
C VAL A 89 -29.19 -7.32 -3.67
N GLU A 90 -28.45 -6.67 -4.57
CA GLU A 90 -28.89 -5.47 -5.26
C GLU A 90 -30.16 -5.72 -6.09
N LYS A 91 -30.21 -6.86 -6.81
CA LYS A 91 -31.42 -7.28 -7.52
C LYS A 91 -32.61 -7.46 -6.57
N GLN A 92 -32.42 -8.13 -5.42
CA GLN A 92 -33.47 -8.31 -4.42
C GLN A 92 -33.96 -6.99 -3.83
N ILE A 93 -33.06 -6.04 -3.58
CA ILE A 93 -33.41 -4.69 -3.13
C ILE A 93 -34.29 -3.99 -4.16
N ASN A 94 -33.93 -4.06 -5.45
CA ASN A 94 -34.71 -3.45 -6.52
C ASN A 94 -36.11 -4.07 -6.66
N GLU A 95 -36.24 -5.38 -6.53
CA GLU A 95 -37.54 -6.07 -6.50
C GLU A 95 -38.40 -5.60 -5.32
N LEU A 96 -37.84 -5.50 -4.12
CA LEU A 96 -38.54 -5.00 -2.94
C LEU A 96 -38.95 -3.53 -3.05
N LEU A 97 -38.11 -2.69 -3.67
CA LEU A 97 -38.45 -1.29 -3.95
C LEU A 97 -39.63 -1.18 -4.91
N TYR A 98 -39.65 -2.01 -5.96
CA TYR A 98 -40.77 -2.08 -6.90
C TYR A 98 -42.08 -2.51 -6.20
N GLU A 99 -42.02 -3.55 -5.35
CA GLU A 99 -43.18 -3.98 -4.56
C GLU A 99 -43.67 -2.89 -3.59
N LYS A 100 -42.76 -2.16 -2.94
CA LYS A 100 -43.06 -1.01 -2.07
C LYS A 100 -43.85 0.05 -2.83
N ASP A 101 -43.43 0.39 -4.04
CA ASP A 101 -44.10 1.41 -4.85
C ASP A 101 -45.46 0.95 -5.38
N ALA A 102 -45.57 -0.33 -5.79
CA ALA A 102 -46.86 -0.93 -6.15
C ALA A 102 -47.86 -0.88 -4.97
N MET A 103 -47.42 -1.25 -3.77
CA MET A 103 -48.25 -1.16 -2.55
C MET A 103 -48.67 0.28 -2.24
N LYS A 104 -47.77 1.26 -2.37
CA LYS A 104 -48.11 2.68 -2.19
C LYS A 104 -49.21 3.14 -3.16
N SER A 105 -49.15 2.73 -4.43
CA SER A 105 -50.18 3.06 -5.42
C SER A 105 -51.53 2.46 -5.02
N CYS A 106 -51.58 1.17 -4.66
CA CYS A 106 -52.82 0.53 -4.22
C CYS A 106 -53.44 1.22 -2.98
N ILE A 107 -52.60 1.65 -2.03
CA ILE A 107 -53.05 2.41 -0.86
C ILE A 107 -53.66 3.76 -1.28
N ALA A 108 -53.03 4.46 -2.23
CA ALA A 108 -53.56 5.72 -2.75
C ALA A 108 -54.93 5.53 -3.44
N ASP A 109 -55.08 4.51 -4.27
CA ASP A 109 -56.34 4.18 -4.96
C ASP A 109 -57.46 3.86 -3.97
N VAL A 110 -57.17 3.01 -2.97
CA VAL A 110 -58.10 2.68 -1.90
C VAL A 110 -58.50 3.94 -1.12
N ASN A 111 -57.55 4.79 -0.75
CA ASN A 111 -57.85 6.04 -0.05
C ASN A 111 -58.74 6.98 -0.87
N SER A 112 -58.55 7.04 -2.20
CA SER A 112 -59.41 7.82 -3.10
C SER A 112 -60.85 7.28 -3.09
N LEU A 113 -61.02 5.98 -3.32
CA LEU A 113 -62.35 5.33 -3.35
C LEU A 113 -63.12 5.57 -2.04
N LEU A 114 -62.43 5.43 -0.91
CA LEU A 114 -63.02 5.63 0.42
C LEU A 114 -63.42 7.08 0.64
N SER A 115 -62.60 8.02 0.18
CA SER A 115 -62.90 9.45 0.23
C SER A 115 -64.14 9.79 -0.59
N ASP A 116 -64.32 9.16 -1.75
CA ASP A 116 -65.49 9.38 -2.62
C ASP A 116 -66.77 8.78 -2.03
N ILE A 117 -66.69 7.58 -1.42
CA ILE A 117 -67.82 6.98 -0.67
C ILE A 117 -68.26 7.89 0.47
N ILE A 118 -67.29 8.46 1.21
CA ILE A 118 -67.57 9.39 2.32
C ILE A 118 -68.28 10.66 1.83
N LYS A 119 -67.97 11.14 0.62
CA LYS A 119 -68.58 12.35 0.04
C LYS A 119 -70.01 12.13 -0.47
N THR A 120 -70.39 10.91 -0.86
CA THR A 120 -71.59 10.67 -1.69
C THR A 120 -72.86 10.22 -0.94
N ARG A 121 -72.87 9.91 0.37
CA ARG A 121 -74.08 9.40 1.06
C ARG A 121 -74.30 9.81 2.53
N ASP A 122 -75.59 9.94 2.84
CA ASP A 122 -76.33 10.02 4.10
C ASP A 122 -75.54 9.97 5.42
N SER A 123 -75.63 11.06 6.19
CA SER A 123 -74.83 11.36 7.39
C SER A 123 -74.80 10.25 8.46
N LEU A 124 -75.86 9.44 8.56
CA LEU A 124 -75.97 8.37 9.54
C LEU A 124 -75.18 7.11 9.15
N ILE A 125 -75.10 6.79 7.86
CA ILE A 125 -74.33 5.65 7.33
C ILE A 125 -72.83 6.00 7.32
N THR A 126 -72.50 7.27 7.12
CA THR A 126 -71.11 7.75 7.06
C THR A 126 -70.35 7.54 8.37
N ILE A 127 -70.99 7.67 9.55
CA ILE A 127 -70.32 7.56 10.85
C ILE A 127 -69.90 6.11 11.15
N THR A 128 -70.82 5.15 10.99
CA THR A 128 -70.56 3.74 11.30
C THR A 128 -69.55 3.14 10.32
N ILE A 129 -69.64 3.48 9.03
CA ILE A 129 -68.66 3.05 8.03
C ILE A 129 -67.29 3.69 8.29
N LYS A 130 -67.21 5.01 8.57
CA LYS A 130 -65.93 5.68 8.91
C LYS A 130 -65.23 5.01 10.08
N LYS A 131 -65.95 4.70 11.17
CA LYS A 131 -65.34 4.08 12.35
C LYS A 131 -64.79 2.69 12.03
N HIS A 132 -65.58 1.85 11.36
CA HIS A 132 -65.17 0.48 11.02
C HIS A 132 -63.98 0.46 10.05
N LEU A 133 -63.99 1.39 9.10
CA LEU A 133 -62.96 1.50 8.09
C LEU A 133 -61.64 2.06 8.65
N ALA A 134 -61.71 3.07 9.53
CA ALA A 134 -60.55 3.56 10.26
C ALA A 134 -59.93 2.48 11.15
N GLU A 135 -60.75 1.60 11.75
CA GLU A 135 -60.28 0.41 12.49
C GLU A 135 -59.52 -0.59 11.62
N LYS A 136 -60.07 -0.93 10.45
CA LYS A 136 -59.44 -1.87 9.49
C LYS A 136 -58.16 -1.28 8.89
N LEU A 137 -58.19 -0.03 8.45
CA LEU A 137 -57.02 0.66 7.88
C LEU A 137 -55.91 0.83 8.91
N ARG A 138 -56.23 1.17 10.16
CA ARG A 138 -55.25 1.24 11.25
C ARG A 138 -54.48 -0.07 11.43
N HIS A 139 -55.13 -1.22 11.26
CA HIS A 139 -54.47 -2.52 11.35
C HIS A 139 -53.53 -2.79 10.14
N VAL A 140 -53.92 -2.35 8.94
CA VAL A 140 -53.10 -2.43 7.72
C VAL A 140 -51.89 -1.51 7.82
N PHE A 141 -52.09 -0.24 8.20
CA PHE A 141 -50.99 0.70 8.45
C PHE A 141 -50.05 0.23 9.56
N ALA A 142 -50.56 -0.39 10.63
CA ALA A 142 -49.71 -0.98 11.67
C ALA A 142 -48.85 -2.14 11.15
N LYS A 143 -49.33 -2.93 10.19
CA LYS A 143 -48.52 -3.98 9.53
C LYS A 143 -47.49 -3.38 8.57
N LEU A 144 -47.84 -2.35 7.81
CA LEU A 144 -46.91 -1.61 6.93
C LEU A 144 -45.80 -0.92 7.73
N ASN A 145 -46.13 -0.23 8.82
CA ASN A 145 -45.14 0.40 9.68
C ASN A 145 -44.24 -0.62 10.41
N ARG A 146 -44.69 -1.87 10.57
CA ARG A 146 -43.82 -2.97 11.04
C ARG A 146 -42.87 -3.47 9.96
N LEU A 147 -43.26 -3.41 8.69
CA LEU A 147 -42.36 -3.67 7.56
C LEU A 147 -41.35 -2.53 7.37
N GLU A 148 -41.74 -1.31 7.71
CA GLU A 148 -40.88 -0.11 7.81
C GLU A 148 -39.81 -0.21 8.94
N GLY A 149 -39.84 -1.30 9.72
CA GLY A 149 -38.78 -1.71 10.64
C GLY A 149 -37.46 -2.12 9.96
N VAL A 150 -37.44 -2.30 8.63
CA VAL A 150 -36.22 -2.08 7.85
C VAL A 150 -36.10 -0.57 7.66
N SER A 151 -35.77 0.14 8.74
CA SER A 151 -35.51 1.58 8.65
C SER A 151 -34.52 1.81 7.50
N GLU A 152 -34.80 2.83 6.69
CA GLU A 152 -33.80 3.62 6.00
C GLU A 152 -32.88 4.25 7.07
N SER A 153 -32.13 3.41 7.80
CA SER A 153 -31.00 3.86 8.54
C SER A 153 -29.96 4.19 7.48
N SER A 154 -29.94 5.44 7.06
CA SER A 154 -28.80 6.11 6.45
C SER A 154 -27.55 6.07 7.34
N SER A 155 -27.58 5.40 8.49
CA SER A 155 -26.36 4.79 9.00
C SER A 155 -25.95 3.68 8.03
N LEU A 156 -24.93 4.00 7.21
CA LEU A 156 -23.94 3.06 6.72
C LEU A 156 -23.91 1.82 7.62
N PRO A 157 -23.95 0.59 7.08
CA PRO A 157 -23.88 -0.60 7.90
C PRO A 157 -22.75 -0.39 8.90
N LYS A 158 -23.11 -0.33 10.20
CA LYS A 158 -22.13 -0.45 11.26
C LYS A 158 -21.52 -1.81 11.02
N GLN A 159 -20.41 -1.78 10.28
CA GLN A 159 -19.50 -2.88 10.08
C GLN A 159 -19.39 -3.50 11.46
N GLY A 160 -19.91 -4.72 11.56
CA GLY A 160 -20.05 -5.40 12.84
C GLY A 160 -18.77 -5.20 13.60
N GLU A 161 -18.91 -4.93 14.89
CA GLU A 161 -17.87 -4.84 15.89
C GLU A 161 -17.21 -6.22 16.09
N LYS A 162 -16.83 -6.88 14.98
CA LYS A 162 -15.66 -7.71 14.93
C LYS A 162 -14.54 -6.73 15.20
N LEU A 163 -14.07 -6.73 16.46
CA LEU A 163 -12.73 -6.30 16.82
C LEU A 163 -11.85 -6.45 15.59
N ASN A 164 -11.45 -5.33 14.99
CA ASN A 164 -10.43 -5.34 13.96
C ASN A 164 -9.27 -6.12 14.57
N SER A 165 -9.11 -7.39 14.18
CA SER A 165 -7.83 -8.04 14.40
C SER A 165 -6.83 -7.19 13.63
N GLN A 166 -5.60 -7.20 14.11
CA GLN A 166 -4.47 -6.50 13.52
C GLN A 166 -4.32 -6.75 11.99
N ASP A 167 -5.03 -7.76 11.45
CA ASP A 167 -5.05 -8.17 10.04
C ASP A 167 -6.15 -7.53 9.17
N SER A 168 -7.10 -6.78 9.75
CA SER A 168 -8.29 -6.26 9.03
C SER A 168 -8.18 -4.81 8.60
N GLN A 169 -7.10 -4.13 8.95
CA GLN A 169 -6.79 -2.82 8.39
C GLN A 169 -6.35 -3.05 6.93
N LEU A 170 -6.97 -2.36 5.97
CA LEU A 170 -6.30 -2.10 4.70
C LEU A 170 -5.15 -1.14 5.01
N ASP A 171 -4.11 -1.68 5.64
CA ASP A 171 -2.77 -1.17 5.50
C ASP A 171 -2.44 -1.43 4.04
N LEU A 172 -2.70 -0.43 3.20
CA LEU A 172 -1.80 -0.21 2.09
C LEU A 172 -0.54 0.26 2.77
N PRO A 173 0.48 -0.60 2.98
CA PRO A 173 1.76 -0.09 3.43
C PRO A 173 2.15 0.97 2.40
N ILE A 174 2.29 2.21 2.86
CA ILE A 174 3.26 3.06 2.20
C ILE A 174 4.57 2.36 2.54
N THR A 175 4.95 1.39 1.70
CA THR A 175 6.24 0.72 1.82
C THR A 175 7.28 1.82 1.99
N LEU A 176 8.36 1.56 2.74
CA LEU A 176 9.46 2.54 2.86
C LEU A 176 9.85 3.05 1.46
N LYS A 177 9.78 2.16 0.44
CA LYS A 177 9.88 2.50 -0.99
C LYS A 177 8.79 3.43 -1.51
N ALA A 178 7.51 3.26 -1.19
CA ALA A 178 6.47 4.22 -1.55
C ALA A 178 6.62 5.60 -0.86
N PHE A 179 7.27 5.67 0.31
CA PHE A 179 7.67 6.93 0.94
C PHE A 179 8.93 7.50 0.26
N GLU A 180 9.94 6.68 -0.07
CA GLU A 180 11.09 7.07 -0.90
C GLU A 180 10.68 7.50 -2.32
N PHE A 181 9.55 7.02 -2.83
CA PHE A 181 9.13 7.24 -4.21
C PHE A 181 8.49 8.63 -4.38
N ARG A 182 9.33 9.52 -4.89
CA ARG A 182 9.05 10.75 -5.65
C ARG A 182 8.88 12.05 -4.89
N SER A 183 8.47 12.08 -3.62
CA SER A 183 8.54 13.32 -2.81
C SER A 183 9.99 13.73 -2.58
N PHE A 184 10.86 12.76 -2.28
CA PHE A 184 12.20 13.07 -1.75
C PHE A 184 13.32 13.02 -2.79
N ILE A 185 13.11 12.35 -3.93
CA ILE A 185 14.08 12.35 -5.05
C ILE A 185 13.87 13.56 -5.99
N LYS A 186 12.65 14.12 -6.09
CA LYS A 186 12.34 15.25 -7.00
C LYS A 186 12.33 16.64 -6.34
N VAL A 187 12.37 16.75 -5.01
CA VAL A 187 12.58 18.04 -4.31
C VAL A 187 13.93 18.67 -4.68
N VAL A 188 14.87 17.90 -5.23
CA VAL A 188 16.13 18.40 -5.80
C VAL A 188 15.90 19.42 -6.94
N ASN A 189 14.74 19.41 -7.62
CA ASN A 189 14.48 20.25 -8.79
C ASN A 189 13.34 21.27 -8.61
N VAL A 190 12.73 21.37 -7.43
CA VAL A 190 11.83 22.49 -7.09
C VAL A 190 12.67 23.46 -6.27
N PRO A 191 12.75 24.76 -6.62
CA PRO A 191 13.43 25.75 -5.80
C PRO A 191 12.62 25.97 -4.51
N LEU A 192 12.74 25.03 -3.56
CA LEU A 192 12.44 25.30 -2.17
C LEU A 192 13.57 26.16 -1.63
N THR A 193 13.18 27.29 -1.03
CA THR A 193 14.06 28.35 -0.54
C THR A 193 14.99 27.94 0.61
N ASP A 194 14.99 26.67 1.04
CA ASP A 194 15.80 26.17 2.14
C ASP A 194 16.13 24.67 2.02
N SER A 195 16.95 24.30 1.03
CA SER A 195 17.36 22.91 0.77
C SER A 195 18.15 22.26 1.91
N GLY A 196 18.72 23.05 2.82
CA GLY A 196 19.51 22.57 3.95
C GLY A 196 18.66 21.93 5.05
N ALA A 197 17.56 22.57 5.44
CA ALA A 197 16.67 22.07 6.49
C ALA A 197 16.03 20.73 6.10
N ASP A 198 15.66 20.57 4.83
CA ASP A 198 15.07 19.34 4.33
C ASP A 198 16.10 18.19 4.33
N HIS A 199 17.34 18.44 3.92
CA HIS A 199 18.42 17.43 3.96
C HIS A 199 18.72 16.92 5.37
N LEU A 200 18.75 17.81 6.36
CA LEU A 200 18.94 17.45 7.77
C LEU A 200 17.77 16.61 8.29
N LEU A 201 16.54 16.95 7.89
CA LEU A 201 15.35 16.21 8.23
C LEU A 201 15.34 14.81 7.61
N PHE A 202 15.81 14.66 6.37
CA PHE A 202 15.96 13.35 5.72
C PHE A 202 16.99 12.48 6.42
N SER A 203 18.15 13.06 6.71
CA SER A 203 19.22 12.36 7.43
C SER A 203 18.75 11.89 8.81
N PHE A 204 17.95 12.72 9.48
CA PHE A 204 17.30 12.37 10.73
C PHE A 204 16.34 11.18 10.57
N TYR A 205 15.44 11.22 9.57
CA TYR A 205 14.50 10.14 9.34
C TYR A 205 15.19 8.83 9.03
N SER A 206 16.05 8.79 8.00
CA SER A 206 16.75 7.57 7.60
C SER A 206 17.55 6.93 8.74
N LYS A 207 18.07 7.73 9.67
CA LYS A 207 18.82 7.23 10.85
C LYS A 207 17.93 6.71 11.97
N HIS A 208 16.71 7.24 12.13
CA HIS A 208 15.88 7.03 13.32
C HIS A 208 14.53 6.34 13.05
N THR A 209 14.12 6.17 11.80
CA THR A 209 12.88 5.48 11.44
C THR A 209 12.90 3.99 11.80
N LYS A 210 11.80 3.51 12.40
CA LYS A 210 11.57 2.09 12.68
C LYS A 210 10.68 1.43 11.64
N PRO A 211 10.73 0.10 11.47
CA PRO A 211 9.85 -0.61 10.55
C PRO A 211 8.35 -0.37 10.82
N GLN A 212 7.53 -0.32 9.77
CA GLN A 212 6.10 0.02 9.87
C GLN A 212 5.29 -0.94 10.76
N TYR A 213 5.67 -2.21 10.87
CA TYR A 213 4.99 -3.15 11.78
C TYR A 213 5.19 -2.81 13.27
N GLU A 214 6.17 -1.95 13.57
CA GLU A 214 6.38 -1.38 14.91
C GLU A 214 5.69 -0.01 15.06
N THR A 215 5.11 0.53 13.98
CA THR A 215 4.42 1.82 14.01
C THR A 215 2.96 1.68 14.41
N TRP A 216 2.46 2.71 15.07
CA TRP A 216 1.21 2.72 15.81
C TRP A 216 0.16 3.56 15.07
N SER A 217 -1.13 3.34 15.35
CA SER A 217 -2.20 4.22 14.83
C SER A 217 -2.68 5.20 15.90
N ALA A 218 -2.97 6.43 15.49
CA ALA A 218 -3.48 7.48 16.37
C ALA A 218 -4.95 7.27 16.79
N LYS A 219 -5.66 6.32 16.17
CA LYS A 219 -6.98 5.88 16.63
C LYS A 219 -6.85 5.38 18.08
N LYS A 220 -7.59 6.03 18.98
CA LYS A 220 -7.69 5.77 20.44
C LYS A 220 -6.64 6.42 21.36
N ILE A 221 -6.00 7.53 20.95
CA ILE A 221 -5.24 8.34 21.90
C ILE A 221 -6.20 9.05 22.87
N THR A 222 -6.09 8.78 24.16
CA THR A 222 -6.94 9.38 25.21
C THR A 222 -6.19 10.41 26.07
N PHE A 223 -4.87 10.30 26.15
CA PHE A 223 -4.01 11.19 26.93
C PHE A 223 -2.70 11.43 26.19
N LYS A 224 -2.20 12.67 26.24
CA LYS A 224 -0.95 13.11 25.61
C LYS A 224 -0.07 13.83 26.63
N LYS A 225 1.19 13.42 26.73
CA LYS A 225 2.26 14.17 27.40
C LYS A 225 3.45 14.29 26.46
N VAL A 226 3.81 15.52 26.10
CA VAL A 226 5.07 15.78 25.41
C VAL A 226 6.17 15.74 26.47
N SER A 227 7.08 14.78 26.34
CA SER A 227 8.36 14.79 27.05
C SER A 227 9.27 15.77 26.29
N GLY A 228 10.08 16.52 27.03
CA GLY A 228 10.90 17.62 26.50
C GLY A 228 11.76 17.25 25.28
N PRO A 229 12.41 18.26 24.68
CA PRO A 229 13.20 18.07 23.47
C PRO A 229 14.27 17.00 23.68
N ILE A 230 14.40 16.13 22.70
CA ILE A 230 15.52 15.21 22.58
C ILE A 230 16.55 15.98 21.77
N GLU A 231 17.69 16.28 22.39
CA GLU A 231 18.86 16.74 21.64
C GLU A 231 19.25 15.62 20.69
N THR A 232 19.08 15.87 19.39
CA THR A 232 19.68 15.05 18.34
C THR A 232 20.64 15.94 17.58
N ASP A 233 21.69 15.34 17.01
CA ASP A 233 22.80 16.06 16.39
C ASP A 233 22.34 17.01 15.26
N SER A 234 21.15 16.79 14.68
CA SER A 234 20.68 17.47 13.47
C SER A 234 19.30 18.11 13.53
N PHE A 235 18.39 17.66 14.41
CA PHE A 235 17.00 18.16 14.40
C PHE A 235 16.33 18.12 15.79
N PRO A 236 15.58 19.16 16.20
CA PRO A 236 14.81 19.12 17.45
C PRO A 236 13.77 18.00 17.38
N ASN A 237 13.92 16.97 18.22
CA ASN A 237 12.96 15.87 18.30
C ASN A 237 12.22 15.94 19.65
N ALA A 238 11.06 15.30 19.75
CA ALA A 238 10.27 15.27 20.98
C ALA A 238 9.76 13.85 21.22
N HIS A 239 9.76 13.41 22.48
CA HIS A 239 9.11 12.16 22.87
C HIS A 239 7.65 12.41 23.20
N PHE A 240 6.75 11.73 22.51
CA PHE A 240 5.33 11.74 22.82
C PHE A 240 5.00 10.50 23.66
N LYS A 241 4.40 10.72 24.83
CA LYS A 241 3.73 9.68 25.59
C LYS A 241 2.25 9.76 25.31
N VAL A 242 1.69 8.69 24.76
CA VAL A 242 0.25 8.57 24.52
C VAL A 242 -0.32 7.37 25.24
N ALA A 243 -1.46 7.55 25.91
CA ALA A 243 -2.22 6.42 26.45
C ALA A 243 -3.22 5.94 25.39
N ARG A 244 -3.31 4.62 25.18
CA ARG A 244 -4.22 3.99 24.21
C ARG A 244 -5.25 3.08 24.86
N GLY A 245 -6.46 3.10 24.29
CA GLY A 245 -7.53 2.15 24.59
C GLY A 245 -8.07 2.26 26.03
N SER A 246 -8.98 1.35 26.38
CA SER A 246 -9.56 1.25 27.72
C SER A 246 -8.55 0.81 28.78
N THR A 247 -7.46 0.15 28.38
CA THR A 247 -6.39 -0.33 29.26
C THR A 247 -5.32 0.73 29.54
N SER A 248 -5.43 1.93 28.94
CA SER A 248 -4.49 3.05 29.12
C SER A 248 -3.02 2.69 28.93
N GLN A 249 -2.71 1.78 27.99
CA GLN A 249 -1.34 1.40 27.72
C GLN A 249 -0.56 2.63 27.23
N VAL A 250 0.53 2.96 27.93
CA VAL A 250 1.37 4.14 27.61
C VAL A 250 2.37 3.75 26.53
N CYS A 251 2.17 4.24 25.32
CA CYS A 251 3.11 4.13 24.22
C CYS A 251 4.00 5.37 24.15
N LYS A 252 5.28 5.18 23.82
CA LYS A 252 6.22 6.26 23.54
C LYS A 252 6.53 6.26 22.05
N PHE A 253 6.45 7.41 21.41
CA PHE A 253 6.93 7.60 20.05
C PHE A 253 7.67 8.93 19.91
N THR A 254 8.30 9.14 18.77
CA THR A 254 9.08 10.33 18.43
C THR A 254 8.66 10.90 17.09
N LEU A 255 9.18 12.07 16.71
CA LEU A 255 8.96 12.60 15.37
C LEU A 255 9.47 11.66 14.28
N ALA A 256 10.47 10.81 14.59
CA ALA A 256 11.02 9.80 13.68
C ALA A 256 10.01 8.73 13.26
N ASP A 257 8.96 8.52 14.06
CA ASP A 257 7.92 7.52 13.78
C ASP A 257 6.80 8.08 12.87
N LEU A 258 6.79 9.40 12.63
CA LEU A 258 5.73 10.07 11.86
C LEU A 258 5.61 9.57 10.41
N PRO A 259 6.67 9.38 9.61
CA PRO A 259 6.55 9.00 8.19
C PRO A 259 5.71 7.75 7.93
N PHE A 260 5.59 6.86 8.92
CA PHE A 260 4.86 5.61 8.78
C PHE A 260 3.40 5.68 9.23
N LEU A 261 2.98 6.81 9.79
CA LEU A 261 1.59 6.98 10.17
C LEU A 261 0.74 7.24 8.91
N ASN A 262 -0.49 6.78 8.96
CA ASN A 262 -1.49 7.15 7.96
C ASN A 262 -1.66 8.69 7.95
N PRO A 263 -1.78 9.35 6.79
CA PRO A 263 -2.10 10.78 6.68
C PRO A 263 -3.25 11.25 7.59
N TYR A 264 -4.26 10.41 7.83
CA TYR A 264 -5.32 10.71 8.78
C TYR A 264 -4.78 10.93 10.21
N ASP A 265 -3.84 10.07 10.63
CA ASP A 265 -3.19 10.15 11.93
C ASP A 265 -2.28 11.38 12.03
N TRP A 266 -1.68 11.85 10.92
CA TRP A 266 -0.98 13.14 10.89
C TRP A 266 -1.90 14.33 11.12
N ILE A 267 -3.09 14.35 10.48
CA ILE A 267 -4.07 15.42 10.67
C ILE A 267 -4.55 15.44 12.13
N LEU A 268 -4.82 14.25 12.69
CA LEU A 268 -5.21 14.13 14.10
C LEU A 268 -4.11 14.65 15.02
N LEU A 269 -2.85 14.25 14.77
CA LEU A 269 -1.70 14.74 15.51
C LEU A 269 -1.52 16.25 15.39
N LEU A 270 -1.65 16.80 14.19
CA LEU A 270 -1.56 18.24 13.94
C LEU A 270 -2.59 19.00 14.79
N ASN A 271 -3.84 18.54 14.81
CA ASN A 271 -4.91 19.11 15.63
C ASN A 271 -4.61 18.99 17.14
N MET A 272 -4.04 17.87 17.58
CA MET A 272 -3.63 17.65 18.98
C MET A 272 -2.36 18.43 19.38
N LEU A 273 -1.56 18.85 18.42
CA LEU A 273 -0.25 19.48 18.63
C LEU A 273 -0.25 20.99 18.36
N LEU A 274 -1.40 21.60 18.03
CA LEU A 274 -1.52 23.03 17.67
C LEU A 274 -0.83 24.03 18.61
N LYS A 275 -0.52 23.65 19.87
CA LYS A 275 0.17 24.49 20.85
C LYS A 275 1.71 24.34 20.87
N ASP A 276 2.24 23.32 20.21
CA ASP A 276 3.67 22.96 20.21
C ASP A 276 4.32 23.37 18.87
N GLU A 277 4.70 24.64 18.74
CA GLU A 277 5.05 25.31 17.48
C GLU A 277 6.05 24.56 16.57
N PRO A 278 7.18 23.99 17.07
CA PRO A 278 8.15 23.32 16.21
C PRO A 278 7.61 22.03 15.58
N VAL A 279 6.78 21.29 16.33
CA VAL A 279 6.18 20.03 15.88
C VAL A 279 5.08 20.30 14.85
N VAL A 280 4.32 21.39 15.05
CA VAL A 280 3.27 21.82 14.12
C VAL A 280 3.85 22.20 12.77
N ALA A 281 4.94 22.98 12.74
CA ALA A 281 5.60 23.36 11.50
C ALA A 281 6.07 22.11 10.72
N HIS A 282 6.62 21.14 11.44
CA HIS A 282 7.08 19.88 10.89
C HIS A 282 5.95 19.02 10.30
N LEU A 283 4.87 18.80 11.06
CA LEU A 283 3.69 18.06 10.59
C LEU A 283 3.03 18.73 9.39
N LYS A 284 2.96 20.07 9.36
CA LYS A 284 2.47 20.82 8.21
C LYS A 284 3.33 20.58 6.98
N ARG A 285 4.66 20.60 7.11
CA ARG A 285 5.58 20.33 6.00
C ARG A 285 5.36 18.91 5.45
N MET A 286 5.28 17.89 6.30
CA MET A 286 4.98 16.52 5.89
C MET A 286 3.64 16.38 5.15
N LEU A 287 2.57 16.99 5.68
CA LEU A 287 1.24 16.95 5.06
C LEU A 287 1.23 17.62 3.69
N ILE A 288 1.89 18.78 3.54
CA ILE A 288 2.01 19.48 2.26
C ILE A 288 2.75 18.60 1.25
N SER A 289 3.89 18.02 1.61
CA SER A 289 4.67 17.15 0.72
C SER A 289 3.87 15.92 0.28
N TYR A 290 3.11 15.31 1.19
CA TYR A 290 2.25 14.18 0.87
C TYR A 290 1.13 14.55 -0.11
N ILE A 291 0.41 15.65 0.14
CA ILE A 291 -0.68 16.12 -0.74
C ILE A 291 -0.14 16.41 -2.14
N GLN A 292 1.02 17.04 -2.24
CA GLN A 292 1.66 17.35 -3.52
C GLN A 292 2.00 16.08 -4.32
N GLU A 293 2.54 15.06 -3.67
CA GLU A 293 2.87 13.81 -4.38
C GLU A 293 1.65 12.99 -4.74
N VAL A 294 0.61 12.92 -3.89
CA VAL A 294 -0.65 12.27 -4.25
C VAL A 294 -1.25 12.96 -5.47
N GLY A 295 -1.33 14.30 -5.49
CA GLY A 295 -1.87 15.04 -6.64
C GLY A 295 -1.07 14.80 -7.93
N LYS A 296 0.25 14.67 -7.84
CA LYS A 296 1.13 14.34 -8.97
C LYS A 296 0.93 12.89 -9.45
N MET A 297 0.77 11.95 -8.53
CA MET A 297 0.44 10.56 -8.84
C MET A 297 -0.90 10.46 -9.57
N ASP A 298 -1.91 11.20 -9.11
CA ASP A 298 -3.22 11.28 -9.77
C ASP A 298 -3.10 11.81 -11.21
N VAL A 299 -2.28 12.85 -11.43
CA VAL A 299 -2.00 13.37 -12.77
C VAL A 299 -1.30 12.33 -13.66
N GLU A 300 -0.33 11.60 -13.11
CA GLU A 300 0.38 10.52 -13.83
C GLU A 300 -0.57 9.38 -14.19
N ILE A 301 -1.39 8.90 -13.25
CA ILE A 301 -2.41 7.88 -13.47
C ILE A 301 -3.40 8.35 -14.54
N ALA A 302 -3.91 9.58 -14.43
CA ALA A 302 -4.82 10.14 -15.42
C ALA A 302 -4.18 10.22 -16.82
N SER A 303 -2.86 10.47 -16.90
CA SER A 303 -2.14 10.48 -18.18
C SER A 303 -2.02 9.07 -18.78
N VAL A 304 -1.76 8.05 -17.96
CA VAL A 304 -1.68 6.65 -18.39
C VAL A 304 -3.05 6.14 -18.82
N LEU A 305 -4.10 6.45 -18.06
CA LEU A 305 -5.48 6.11 -18.41
C LEU A 305 -5.89 6.77 -19.73
N ARG A 306 -5.61 8.07 -19.91
CA ARG A 306 -5.86 8.75 -21.19
C ARG A 306 -5.17 8.03 -22.35
N LYS A 307 -3.88 7.74 -22.25
CA LYS A 307 -3.15 7.00 -23.31
C LYS A 307 -3.78 5.65 -23.63
N ARG A 308 -4.25 4.92 -22.61
CA ARG A 308 -4.89 3.61 -22.76
C ARG A 308 -6.26 3.71 -23.44
N PHE A 309 -7.06 4.73 -23.11
CA PHE A 309 -8.37 4.97 -23.73
C PHE A 309 -8.28 5.45 -25.19
N PHE A 310 -7.14 5.99 -25.63
CA PHE A 310 -6.93 6.35 -27.05
C PHE A 310 -6.28 5.24 -27.88
N ALA A 311 -5.93 4.10 -27.27
CA ALA A 311 -5.35 2.94 -27.94
C ALA A 311 -6.41 1.87 -28.32
N PHE A 312 -7.70 2.21 -28.33
CA PHE A 312 -8.69 1.33 -28.93
C PHE A 312 -8.44 1.23 -30.44
N PRO A 313 -8.32 0.02 -31.01
CA PRO A 313 -8.21 -0.17 -32.44
C PRO A 313 -9.40 0.53 -33.12
N LYS A 314 -9.11 1.47 -34.03
CA LYS A 314 -10.14 2.10 -34.87
C LYS A 314 -10.66 1.15 -35.95
N GLU A 315 -10.06 -0.02 -36.09
CA GLU A 315 -10.53 -1.07 -36.97
C GLU A 315 -11.67 -1.80 -36.26
N ALA A 316 -12.90 -1.45 -36.66
CA ALA A 316 -14.03 -2.33 -36.44
C ALA A 316 -13.66 -3.71 -37.03
N PRO A 317 -13.90 -4.82 -36.32
CA PRO A 317 -13.65 -6.14 -36.87
C PRO A 317 -14.43 -6.28 -38.18
N GLU A 318 -13.72 -6.44 -39.31
CA GLU A 318 -14.33 -6.62 -40.64
C GLU A 318 -15.24 -7.87 -40.71
N ASP A 319 -15.22 -8.73 -39.70
CA ASP A 319 -16.03 -9.97 -39.67
C ASP A 319 -17.47 -9.77 -39.15
N TYR A 320 -17.91 -8.57 -38.77
CA TYR A 320 -19.32 -8.36 -38.42
C TYR A 320 -20.28 -8.49 -39.62
N ASP A 321 -19.82 -8.24 -40.84
CA ASP A 321 -20.63 -8.40 -42.06
C ASP A 321 -20.82 -9.86 -42.51
N LYS A 322 -20.15 -10.84 -41.87
CA LYS A 322 -20.34 -12.27 -42.17
C LYS A 322 -21.32 -12.98 -41.23
N MET A 323 -21.90 -12.27 -40.26
CA MET A 323 -22.85 -12.84 -39.28
C MET A 323 -24.31 -12.39 -39.46
N MET A 324 -24.62 -11.66 -40.54
CA MET A 324 -25.99 -11.39 -41.02
C MET A 324 -26.24 -12.11 -42.34
#